data_AF-A0A521P3B5-F1
#
_entry.id   AF-A0A521P3B5-F1
#
_cell.length_a   1.000
_cell.length_b   1.000
_cell.length_c   1.000
_cell.angle_alpha   90.00
_cell.angle_beta   90.00
_cell.angle_gamma   90.00
#
_symmetry.space_group_name_H-M   'P 1'
#
loop_
_entity.id
_entity.type
_entity.pdbx_description
1 polymer ?
#
loop_
_entity_poly.entity_id
_entity_poly.type
_entity_poly.pdbx_seq_one_letter_code
_entity_poly.pdbx_strand_id
1 'polypeptide(L)'
;MKSFQDYFNTGCERIENRKVYSEDCAIGILRPSTLWGNDGDGNFYISGPGGISRASSNDPDSFWSSLIAAKAILFGTKKEIEQCLRHLDDESTSRTSSFLMSISENCGDFLAKIRRLHSSRALILGCGGIGSLAAINMAGAGVKHLHLIDGDVIEPSNMNRQFFWTPKDKGRKKVEILQREIKIRYPETECSASDEFISEDGIKALAKNFDILLLTADEPLGLGASLAELPNLAVAGGGYFHQYISFGVNESRLPDAEPIAWQRTPFFVGPSFGPTNTELAGMLSSFSIQFLAANPENRSTEAFTSFWNASEFPRNIALTTKNHDH
;
A
#
# COMPACT_ATOMS: atom_id res chain seq x y z
N MET A 1 9.37 38.23 -13.19
CA MET A 1 9.55 37.29 -12.06
C MET A 1 10.55 36.25 -12.52
N LYS A 2 11.63 36.00 -11.78
CA LYS A 2 12.56 34.94 -12.15
C LYS A 2 11.83 33.60 -12.10
N SER A 3 11.98 32.78 -13.14
CA SER A 3 11.42 31.43 -13.18
C SER A 3 12.20 30.51 -12.23
N PHE A 4 11.63 29.36 -11.84
CA PHE A 4 12.40 28.32 -11.12
C PHE A 4 13.71 28.02 -11.85
N GLN A 5 13.63 27.94 -13.19
CA GLN A 5 14.73 27.67 -14.12
C GLN A 5 15.90 28.65 -13.97
N ASP A 6 15.61 29.89 -13.58
CA ASP A 6 16.60 30.96 -13.41
C ASP A 6 17.49 30.76 -12.17
N TYR A 7 17.10 29.86 -11.25
CA TYR A 7 17.86 29.53 -10.03
C TYR A 7 18.66 28.23 -10.14
N PHE A 8 18.43 27.41 -11.17
CA PHE A 8 19.11 26.11 -11.27
C PHE A 8 20.51 26.18 -11.86
N ASN A 9 20.94 27.30 -12.46
CA ASN A 9 22.19 27.34 -13.20
C ASN A 9 23.20 28.28 -12.53
N THR A 10 23.54 28.00 -11.28
CA THR A 10 24.54 28.76 -10.53
C THR A 10 25.73 27.86 -10.23
N GLY A 11 26.90 28.18 -10.78
CA GLY A 11 28.12 27.41 -10.52
C GLY A 11 28.19 26.10 -11.30
N CYS A 12 28.51 25.00 -10.61
CA CYS A 12 28.73 23.69 -11.21
C CYS A 12 27.47 22.83 -11.24
N GLU A 13 26.44 23.19 -10.47
CA GLU A 13 25.24 22.41 -10.31
C GLU A 13 24.13 22.87 -11.25
N ARG A 14 23.33 21.92 -11.74
CA ARG A 14 22.17 22.21 -12.59
C ARG A 14 21.10 21.14 -12.56
N ILE A 15 19.87 21.51 -12.90
CA ILE A 15 18.77 20.56 -13.12
C ILE A 15 18.31 20.65 -14.57
N GLU A 16 18.31 19.51 -15.26
CA GLU A 16 17.88 19.41 -16.65
C GLU A 16 17.11 18.09 -16.84
N ASN A 17 15.93 18.13 -17.46
CA ASN A 17 15.12 16.94 -17.75
C ASN A 17 14.95 16.01 -16.54
N ARG A 18 14.63 16.58 -15.36
CA ARG A 18 14.51 15.93 -14.03
C ARG A 18 15.83 15.44 -13.42
N LYS A 19 16.94 15.43 -14.14
CA LYS A 19 18.26 15.03 -13.62
C LYS A 19 18.92 16.18 -12.89
N VAL A 20 19.54 15.87 -11.76
CA VAL A 20 20.40 16.79 -11.00
C VAL A 20 21.84 16.48 -11.34
N TYR A 21 22.58 17.51 -11.74
CA TYR A 21 23.97 17.44 -12.10
C TYR A 21 24.82 18.23 -11.10
N SER A 22 26.02 17.74 -10.85
CA SER A 22 27.15 18.51 -10.33
C SER A 22 28.30 18.34 -11.31
N GLU A 23 28.81 19.46 -11.82
CA GLU A 23 29.63 19.53 -13.03
C GLU A 23 28.91 18.81 -14.19
N ASP A 24 29.59 17.88 -14.87
CA ASP A 24 29.02 17.07 -15.96
C ASP A 24 28.49 15.70 -15.49
N CYS A 25 28.46 15.47 -14.18
CA CYS A 25 28.01 14.21 -13.59
C CYS A 25 26.56 14.29 -13.12
N ALA A 26 25.70 13.41 -13.62
CA ALA A 26 24.35 13.22 -13.08
C ALA A 26 24.46 12.50 -11.71
N ILE A 27 24.02 13.18 -10.65
CA ILE A 27 24.14 12.73 -9.25
C ILE A 27 22.80 12.36 -8.61
N GLY A 28 21.68 12.71 -9.24
CA GLY A 28 20.36 12.33 -8.76
C GLY A 28 19.23 12.72 -9.70
N ILE A 29 18.00 12.54 -9.22
CA ILE A 29 16.80 13.08 -9.84
C ILE A 29 16.12 14.06 -8.88
N LEU A 30 15.53 15.12 -9.44
CA LEU A 30 14.56 15.94 -8.72
C LEU A 30 13.31 15.08 -8.54
N ARG A 31 12.91 14.82 -7.29
CA ARG A 31 11.73 14.00 -7.00
C ARG A 31 10.50 14.63 -7.68
N PRO A 32 9.68 13.86 -8.41
CA PRO A 32 8.53 14.41 -9.15
C PRO A 32 7.48 15.08 -8.26
N SER A 33 7.43 14.69 -6.98
CA SER A 33 6.54 15.27 -5.98
C SER A 33 7.06 16.57 -5.36
N THR A 34 8.21 17.09 -5.79
CA THR A 34 8.75 18.34 -5.26
C THR A 34 7.92 19.53 -5.73
N LEU A 35 7.52 20.37 -4.78
CA LEU A 35 6.88 21.66 -5.05
C LEU A 35 7.83 22.80 -4.64
N TRP A 36 7.65 23.96 -5.26
CA TRP A 36 8.38 25.15 -4.90
C TRP A 36 7.48 26.39 -5.04
N GLY A 37 7.84 27.46 -4.33
CA GLY A 37 7.18 28.76 -4.42
C GLY A 37 8.09 29.88 -3.94
N ASN A 38 7.70 31.13 -4.18
CA ASN A 38 8.35 32.32 -3.61
C ASN A 38 7.29 33.23 -2.98
N ASP A 39 7.68 33.98 -1.96
CA ASP A 39 6.79 34.91 -1.24
C ASP A 39 6.77 36.33 -1.85
N GLY A 40 7.61 36.60 -2.85
CA GLY A 40 7.78 37.94 -3.43
C GLY A 40 8.81 38.81 -2.71
N ASP A 41 9.25 38.42 -1.51
CA ASP A 41 10.22 39.14 -0.67
C ASP A 41 11.63 38.53 -0.76
N GLY A 42 11.91 37.84 -1.86
CA GLY A 42 13.20 37.19 -2.10
C GLY A 42 13.39 35.88 -1.35
N ASN A 43 12.34 35.25 -0.79
CA ASN A 43 12.46 33.91 -0.23
C ASN A 43 11.86 32.86 -1.15
N PHE A 44 12.49 31.70 -1.17
CA PHE A 44 12.02 30.48 -1.83
C PHE A 44 11.66 29.44 -0.81
N TYR A 45 10.59 28.70 -1.10
CA TYR A 45 10.12 27.58 -0.31
C TYR A 45 10.16 26.34 -1.19
N ILE A 46 10.75 25.27 -0.67
CA ILE A 46 10.85 23.99 -1.36
C ILE A 46 10.18 22.96 -0.46
N SER A 47 9.19 22.26 -1.00
CA SER A 47 8.50 21.17 -0.32
C SER A 47 8.92 19.84 -0.93
N GLY A 48 9.40 18.94 -0.09
CA GLY A 48 9.69 17.57 -0.44
C GLY A 48 9.41 16.62 0.73
N PRO A 49 9.77 15.34 0.62
CA PRO A 49 9.56 14.35 1.68
C PRO A 49 10.19 14.68 3.04
N GLY A 50 11.20 15.56 3.07
CA GLY A 50 11.82 16.05 4.30
C GLY A 50 11.07 17.22 4.96
N GLY A 51 9.97 17.70 4.37
CA GLY A 51 9.23 18.87 4.81
C GLY A 51 9.47 20.08 3.91
N ILE A 52 9.24 21.27 4.48
CA ILE A 52 9.43 22.55 3.79
C ILE A 52 10.74 23.18 4.25
N SER A 53 11.63 23.48 3.30
CA SER A 53 12.87 24.24 3.52
C SER A 53 12.78 25.62 2.88
N ARG A 54 13.49 26.61 3.43
CA ARG A 54 13.54 27.98 2.92
C ARG A 54 14.94 28.33 2.39
N ALA A 55 14.99 28.89 1.19
CA ALA A 55 16.19 29.50 0.59
C ALA A 55 15.99 31.01 0.39
N SER A 56 17.09 31.75 0.26
CA SER A 56 17.10 33.19 0.00
C SER A 56 17.59 33.47 -1.41
N SER A 57 16.95 34.41 -2.12
CA SER A 57 17.38 34.87 -3.45
C SER A 57 18.75 35.54 -3.43
N ASN A 58 19.18 36.00 -2.26
CA ASN A 58 20.46 36.68 -2.06
C ASN A 58 21.61 35.71 -1.75
N ASP A 59 21.31 34.42 -1.59
CA ASP A 59 22.26 33.36 -1.30
C ASP A 59 21.97 32.16 -2.21
N PRO A 60 22.56 32.11 -3.42
CA PRO A 60 22.35 31.00 -4.35
C PRO A 60 22.69 29.61 -3.77
N ASP A 61 23.67 29.52 -2.88
CA ASP A 61 24.08 28.25 -2.25
C ASP A 61 23.00 27.72 -1.29
N SER A 62 22.20 28.63 -0.72
CA SER A 62 21.03 28.26 0.10
C SER A 62 19.97 27.48 -0.67
N PHE A 63 19.90 27.62 -2.00
CA PHE A 63 18.93 26.91 -2.84
C PHE A 63 19.20 25.40 -2.87
N TRP A 64 20.44 25.00 -3.16
CA TRP A 64 20.85 23.59 -3.19
C TRP A 64 20.77 22.96 -1.80
N SER A 65 21.20 23.69 -0.77
CA SER A 65 21.08 23.27 0.62
C SER A 65 19.62 23.02 1.01
N SER A 66 18.71 23.87 0.52
CA SER A 66 17.26 23.70 0.74
C SER A 66 16.69 22.49 0.00
N LEU A 67 17.07 22.26 -1.26
CA LEU A 67 16.69 21.04 -1.99
C LEU A 67 17.11 19.77 -1.23
N ILE A 68 18.31 19.76 -0.65
CA ILE A 68 18.81 18.63 0.15
C ILE A 68 18.01 18.51 1.45
N ALA A 69 17.82 19.61 2.18
CA ALA A 69 17.10 19.63 3.46
C ALA A 69 15.63 19.16 3.31
N ALA A 70 14.94 19.59 2.26
CA ALA A 70 13.58 19.12 1.93
C ALA A 70 13.55 17.69 1.39
N LYS A 71 14.71 17.03 1.23
CA LYS A 71 14.86 15.75 0.51
C LYS A 71 14.21 15.83 -0.88
N ALA A 72 14.37 16.92 -1.60
CA ALA A 72 13.86 17.06 -2.97
C ALA A 72 14.71 16.27 -3.98
N ILE A 73 15.97 15.96 -3.67
CA ILE A 73 16.87 15.22 -4.56
C ILE A 73 16.94 13.76 -4.12
N LEU A 74 16.64 12.85 -5.05
CA LEU A 74 16.86 11.41 -4.89
C LEU A 74 18.21 11.08 -5.54
N PHE A 75 19.24 10.94 -4.70
CA PHE A 75 20.61 10.68 -5.16
C PHE A 75 20.77 9.25 -5.70
N GLY A 76 21.71 9.06 -6.63
CA GLY A 76 22.02 7.74 -7.17
C GLY A 76 23.14 7.77 -8.20
N THR A 77 23.58 6.59 -8.61
CA THR A 77 24.52 6.44 -9.72
C THR A 77 23.86 6.78 -11.05
N LYS A 78 24.65 7.14 -12.07
CA LYS A 78 24.16 7.38 -13.44
C LYS A 78 23.24 6.26 -13.94
N LYS A 79 23.61 4.99 -13.69
CA LYS A 79 22.81 3.83 -14.12
C LYS A 79 21.45 3.76 -13.43
N GLU A 80 21.42 4.03 -12.12
CA GLU A 80 20.18 4.02 -11.34
C GLU A 80 19.28 5.19 -11.72
N ILE A 81 19.84 6.38 -11.95
CA ILE A 81 19.12 7.56 -12.44
C ILE A 81 18.37 7.23 -13.73
N GLU A 82 19.05 6.65 -14.73
CA GLU A 82 18.39 6.27 -15.99
C GLU A 82 17.30 5.19 -15.80
N GLN A 83 17.47 4.29 -14.83
CA GLN A 83 16.44 3.30 -14.49
C GLN A 83 15.22 3.96 -13.83
N CYS A 84 15.44 4.87 -12.88
CA CYS A 84 14.37 5.64 -12.23
C CYS A 84 13.55 6.45 -13.24
N LEU A 85 14.22 7.09 -14.21
CA LEU A 85 13.53 7.89 -15.22
C LEU A 85 12.63 7.05 -16.12
N ARG A 86 13.05 5.85 -16.52
CA ARG A 86 12.17 4.94 -17.28
C ARG A 86 10.88 4.60 -16.55
N HIS A 87 10.93 4.46 -15.23
CA HIS A 87 9.73 4.26 -14.39
C HIS A 87 8.84 5.49 -14.25
N LEU A 88 9.38 6.69 -14.52
CA LEU A 88 8.61 7.94 -14.54
C LEU A 88 8.07 8.28 -15.93
N ASP A 89 8.71 7.79 -16.97
CA ASP A 89 8.30 8.00 -18.36
C ASP A 89 7.19 7.04 -18.79
N ASP A 90 7.01 5.92 -18.08
CA ASP A 90 5.84 5.07 -18.20
C ASP A 90 4.62 5.71 -17.53
N GLU A 91 3.71 6.25 -18.34
CA GLU A 91 2.49 6.92 -17.89
C GLU A 91 1.63 6.04 -16.97
N SER A 92 1.62 4.72 -17.20
CA SER A 92 0.79 3.77 -16.46
C SER A 92 1.27 3.54 -15.02
N THR A 93 2.57 3.73 -14.75
CA THR A 93 3.18 3.49 -13.44
C THR A 93 3.78 4.74 -12.79
N SER A 94 3.92 5.84 -13.54
CA SER A 94 4.59 7.09 -13.11
C SER A 94 4.13 7.64 -11.75
N ARG A 95 2.82 7.56 -11.44
CA ARG A 95 2.26 8.04 -10.17
C ARG A 95 2.66 7.15 -8.99
N THR A 96 2.58 5.84 -9.16
CA THR A 96 3.05 4.85 -8.18
C THR A 96 4.55 4.99 -7.98
N SER A 97 5.32 5.15 -9.06
CA SER A 97 6.76 5.42 -9.02
C SER A 97 7.08 6.69 -8.22
N SER A 98 6.36 7.79 -8.47
CA SER A 98 6.53 9.04 -7.72
C SER A 98 6.27 8.88 -6.23
N PHE A 99 5.26 8.11 -5.83
CA PHE A 99 4.99 7.83 -4.42
C PHE A 99 6.10 6.97 -3.80
N LEU A 100 6.52 5.89 -4.47
CA LEU A 100 7.60 5.05 -3.96
C LEU A 100 8.92 5.82 -3.82
N MET A 101 9.22 6.74 -4.75
CA MET A 101 10.37 7.65 -4.63
C MET A 101 10.29 8.61 -3.44
N SER A 102 9.09 8.99 -2.99
CA SER A 102 8.94 9.88 -1.82
C SER A 102 9.28 9.16 -0.51
N ILE A 103 9.11 7.84 -0.48
CA ILE A 103 9.47 6.98 0.67
C ILE A 103 10.78 6.21 0.47
N SER A 104 11.56 6.57 -0.56
CA SER A 104 12.87 5.96 -0.83
C SER A 104 14.01 6.86 -0.40
N GLU A 105 15.07 6.27 0.13
CA GLU A 105 16.26 6.99 0.58
C GLU A 105 17.08 7.53 -0.60
N ASN A 106 17.27 6.69 -1.62
CA ASN A 106 18.05 6.95 -2.83
C ASN A 106 17.48 6.16 -4.02
N CYS A 107 18.02 6.37 -5.23
CA CYS A 107 17.57 5.68 -6.44
C CYS A 107 17.71 4.16 -6.32
N GLY A 108 18.79 3.67 -5.72
CA GLY A 108 19.00 2.24 -5.50
C GLY A 108 17.92 1.59 -4.63
N ASP A 109 17.54 2.26 -3.54
CA ASP A 109 16.44 1.84 -2.65
C ASP A 109 15.09 1.83 -3.39
N PHE A 110 14.76 2.89 -4.14
CA PHE A 110 13.55 2.92 -4.99
C PHE A 110 13.48 1.72 -5.95
N LEU A 111 14.56 1.48 -6.68
CA LEU A 111 14.64 0.38 -7.63
C LEU A 111 14.55 -0.99 -6.94
N ALA A 112 15.09 -1.10 -5.72
CA ALA A 112 14.97 -2.30 -4.91
C ALA A 112 13.53 -2.53 -4.43
N LYS A 113 12.81 -1.48 -3.99
CA LYS A 113 11.39 -1.56 -3.62
C LYS A 113 10.54 -2.06 -4.79
N ILE A 114 10.72 -1.51 -5.99
CA ILE A 114 10.02 -1.94 -7.21
C ILE A 114 10.30 -3.42 -7.50
N ARG A 115 11.58 -3.84 -7.47
CA ARG A 115 11.95 -5.24 -7.69
C ARG A 115 11.27 -6.17 -6.69
N ARG A 116 11.24 -5.81 -5.41
CA ARG A 116 10.58 -6.61 -4.36
C ARG A 116 9.10 -6.75 -4.64
N LEU A 117 8.39 -5.64 -4.86
CA LEU A 117 6.96 -5.65 -5.20
C LEU A 117 6.68 -6.56 -6.40
N HIS A 118 7.47 -6.44 -7.46
CA HIS A 118 7.32 -7.26 -8.66
C HIS A 118 7.56 -8.75 -8.40
N SER A 119 8.52 -9.10 -7.54
CA SER A 119 8.83 -10.50 -7.21
C SER A 119 7.92 -11.10 -6.14
N SER A 120 7.17 -10.26 -5.41
CA SER A 120 6.39 -10.69 -4.27
C SER A 120 5.08 -11.37 -4.66
N ARG A 121 4.67 -12.28 -3.80
CA ARG A 121 3.47 -13.12 -3.94
C ARG A 121 2.51 -12.81 -2.80
N ALA A 122 1.31 -12.33 -3.13
CA ALA A 122 0.27 -12.06 -2.15
C ALA A 122 -0.89 -13.06 -2.28
N LEU A 123 -1.29 -13.62 -1.14
CA LEU A 123 -2.47 -14.47 -1.01
C LEU A 123 -3.63 -13.62 -0.50
N ILE A 124 -4.75 -13.60 -1.23
CA ILE A 124 -5.96 -12.88 -0.85
C ILE A 124 -7.02 -13.90 -0.45
N LEU A 125 -7.37 -13.94 0.84
CA LEU A 125 -8.40 -14.82 1.37
C LEU A 125 -9.67 -14.03 1.65
N GLY A 126 -10.75 -14.38 0.95
CA GLY A 126 -11.96 -13.59 0.84
C GLY A 126 -11.85 -12.56 -0.29
N CYS A 127 -12.79 -12.58 -1.23
CA CYS A 127 -12.90 -11.67 -2.36
C CYS A 127 -14.17 -10.82 -2.26
N GLY A 128 -14.59 -10.52 -1.03
CA GLY A 128 -15.70 -9.63 -0.70
C GLY A 128 -15.39 -8.14 -0.95
N GLY A 129 -16.09 -7.24 -0.24
CA GLY A 129 -15.90 -5.79 -0.41
C GLY A 129 -14.48 -5.30 -0.13
N ILE A 130 -13.84 -5.85 0.92
CA ILE A 130 -12.47 -5.49 1.29
C ILE A 130 -11.46 -6.17 0.37
N GLY A 131 -11.51 -7.51 0.28
CA GLY A 131 -10.54 -8.30 -0.45
C GLY A 131 -10.49 -8.03 -1.95
N SER A 132 -11.64 -7.80 -2.60
CA SER A 132 -11.66 -7.48 -4.04
C SER A 132 -10.99 -6.14 -4.35
N LEU A 133 -11.23 -5.12 -3.52
CA LEU A 133 -10.56 -3.82 -3.67
C LEU A 133 -9.08 -3.91 -3.31
N ALA A 134 -8.73 -4.67 -2.27
CA ALA A 134 -7.35 -4.89 -1.90
C ALA A 134 -6.56 -5.59 -3.03
N ALA A 135 -7.11 -6.63 -3.66
CA ALA A 135 -6.47 -7.31 -4.78
C ALA A 135 -6.17 -6.37 -5.95
N ILE A 136 -7.12 -5.47 -6.27
CA ILE A 136 -6.96 -4.47 -7.33
C ILE A 136 -5.89 -3.43 -6.98
N ASN A 137 -5.86 -2.97 -5.73
CA ASN A 137 -4.83 -2.04 -5.25
C ASN A 137 -3.43 -2.69 -5.28
N MET A 138 -3.31 -3.95 -4.85
CA MET A 138 -2.05 -4.70 -4.86
C MET A 138 -1.52 -4.85 -6.29
N ALA A 139 -2.37 -5.27 -7.24
CA ALA A 139 -2.01 -5.37 -8.65
C ALA A 139 -1.59 -4.01 -9.24
N GLY A 140 -2.37 -2.95 -8.99
CA GLY A 140 -2.08 -1.60 -9.47
C GLY A 140 -0.84 -0.95 -8.86
N ALA A 141 -0.42 -1.40 -7.67
CA ALA A 141 0.83 -1.00 -7.05
C ALA A 141 2.06 -1.75 -7.57
N GLY A 142 1.88 -2.73 -8.46
CA GLY A 142 2.95 -3.50 -9.09
C GLY A 142 3.21 -4.87 -8.48
N VAL A 143 2.35 -5.39 -7.59
CA VAL A 143 2.47 -6.78 -7.15
C VAL A 143 2.06 -7.70 -8.29
N LYS A 144 3.02 -8.49 -8.81
CA LYS A 144 2.80 -9.29 -10.03
C LYS A 144 2.23 -10.66 -9.78
N HIS A 145 2.29 -11.19 -8.56
CA HIS A 145 1.79 -12.54 -8.28
C HIS A 145 0.70 -12.50 -7.22
N LEU A 146 -0.54 -12.72 -7.64
CA LEU A 146 -1.71 -12.77 -6.77
C LEU A 146 -2.36 -14.16 -6.84
N HIS A 147 -2.79 -14.65 -5.69
CA HIS A 147 -3.67 -15.81 -5.61
C HIS A 147 -4.93 -15.44 -4.83
N LEU A 148 -6.10 -15.68 -5.42
CA LEU A 148 -7.40 -15.35 -4.86
C LEU A 148 -8.09 -16.59 -4.32
N ILE A 149 -8.69 -16.51 -3.15
CA ILE A 149 -9.52 -17.60 -2.59
C ILE A 149 -10.85 -17.04 -2.13
N ASP A 150 -11.93 -17.53 -2.72
CA ASP A 150 -13.31 -17.28 -2.30
C ASP A 150 -14.22 -18.33 -2.97
N GLY A 151 -15.09 -18.99 -2.18
CA GLY A 151 -16.03 -20.00 -2.68
C GLY A 151 -17.39 -19.44 -3.11
N ASP A 152 -17.64 -18.15 -2.85
CA ASP A 152 -18.94 -17.52 -3.09
C ASP A 152 -19.19 -17.19 -4.56
N VAL A 153 -20.48 -17.06 -4.87
CA VAL A 153 -20.97 -16.44 -6.10
C VAL A 153 -21.34 -14.97 -5.88
N ILE A 154 -21.46 -14.23 -6.98
CA ILE A 154 -21.91 -12.84 -6.97
C ILE A 154 -23.41 -12.79 -6.73
N GLU A 155 -23.80 -12.04 -5.70
CA GLU A 155 -25.19 -11.79 -5.34
C GLU A 155 -25.58 -10.31 -5.49
N PRO A 156 -26.87 -9.99 -5.70
CA PRO A 156 -27.33 -8.59 -5.74
C PRO A 156 -27.00 -7.79 -4.48
N SER A 157 -27.00 -8.44 -3.30
CA SER A 157 -26.66 -7.88 -2.00
C SER A 157 -25.21 -7.40 -1.90
N ASN A 158 -24.34 -7.79 -2.84
CA ASN A 158 -22.91 -7.48 -2.85
C ASN A 158 -22.60 -6.11 -3.47
N MET A 159 -23.51 -5.57 -4.31
CA MET A 159 -23.26 -4.41 -5.17
C MET A 159 -23.03 -3.10 -4.42
N ASN A 160 -23.42 -3.01 -3.14
CA ASN A 160 -23.23 -1.81 -2.33
C ASN A 160 -21.76 -1.55 -1.94
N ARG A 161 -20.88 -2.55 -2.12
CA ARG A 161 -19.48 -2.50 -1.65
C ARG A 161 -18.47 -3.25 -2.52
N GLN A 162 -18.93 -4.09 -3.44
CA GLN A 162 -18.09 -4.87 -4.34
C GLN A 162 -18.19 -4.29 -5.76
N PHE A 163 -17.16 -3.57 -6.19
CA PHE A 163 -17.22 -2.67 -7.36
C PHE A 163 -16.79 -3.32 -8.69
N PHE A 164 -16.26 -4.55 -8.65
CA PHE A 164 -15.58 -5.17 -9.79
C PHE A 164 -16.46 -6.12 -10.61
N TRP A 165 -17.76 -6.06 -10.41
CA TRP A 165 -18.73 -6.80 -11.19
C TRP A 165 -20.05 -6.07 -11.23
N THR A 166 -20.93 -6.51 -12.12
CA THR A 166 -22.20 -5.85 -12.38
C THR A 166 -23.38 -6.78 -12.09
N PRO A 167 -24.63 -6.27 -12.08
CA PRO A 167 -25.80 -7.14 -11.99
C PRO A 167 -25.87 -8.25 -13.05
N LYS A 168 -25.17 -8.09 -14.19
CA LYS A 168 -25.08 -9.11 -15.25
C LYS A 168 -24.22 -10.32 -14.85
N ASP A 169 -23.36 -10.17 -13.86
CA ASP A 169 -22.46 -11.23 -13.40
C ASP A 169 -23.07 -12.05 -12.24
N LYS A 170 -24.35 -11.85 -11.91
CA LYS A 170 -25.07 -12.59 -10.86
C LYS A 170 -24.91 -14.11 -11.06
N GLY A 171 -24.57 -14.81 -9.98
CA GLY A 171 -24.40 -16.27 -9.96
C GLY A 171 -23.06 -16.76 -10.50
N ARG A 172 -22.22 -15.87 -11.06
CA ARG A 172 -20.83 -16.20 -11.41
C ARG A 172 -19.94 -16.16 -10.19
N LYS A 173 -18.80 -16.84 -10.26
CA LYS A 173 -17.84 -16.92 -9.17
C LYS A 173 -17.12 -15.60 -8.97
N LYS A 174 -17.01 -15.15 -7.70
CA LYS A 174 -16.35 -13.88 -7.38
C LYS A 174 -14.89 -13.89 -7.85
N VAL A 175 -14.16 -14.97 -7.56
CA VAL A 175 -12.76 -15.11 -7.96
C VAL A 175 -12.55 -15.09 -9.47
N GLU A 176 -13.45 -15.70 -10.24
CA GLU A 176 -13.38 -15.73 -11.71
C GLU A 176 -13.50 -14.33 -12.29
N ILE A 177 -14.51 -13.57 -11.86
CA ILE A 177 -14.70 -12.20 -12.32
C ILE A 177 -13.56 -11.31 -11.86
N LEU A 178 -13.17 -11.39 -10.60
CA LEU A 178 -12.08 -10.57 -10.07
C LEU A 178 -10.75 -10.84 -10.78
N GLN A 179 -10.43 -12.11 -11.04
CA GLN A 179 -9.25 -12.50 -11.82
C GLN A 179 -9.28 -11.89 -13.23
N ARG A 180 -10.43 -11.96 -13.92
CA ARG A 180 -10.64 -11.31 -15.23
C ARG A 180 -10.39 -9.80 -15.14
N GLU A 181 -10.99 -9.14 -14.14
CA GLU A 181 -10.88 -7.69 -13.96
C GLU A 181 -9.44 -7.24 -13.66
N ILE A 182 -8.69 -8.01 -12.87
CA ILE A 182 -7.27 -7.78 -12.61
C ILE A 182 -6.49 -7.92 -13.91
N LYS A 183 -6.71 -9.00 -14.68
CA LYS A 183 -5.96 -9.27 -15.92
C LYS A 183 -6.20 -8.21 -17.00
N ILE A 184 -7.43 -7.69 -17.10
CA ILE A 184 -7.79 -6.60 -18.03
C ILE A 184 -7.07 -5.30 -17.65
N ARG A 185 -7.00 -4.96 -16.36
CA ARG A 185 -6.39 -3.71 -15.89
C ARG A 185 -4.87 -3.77 -15.84
N TYR A 186 -4.33 -4.92 -15.43
CA TYR A 186 -2.90 -5.13 -15.17
C TYR A 186 -2.45 -6.42 -15.86
N PRO A 187 -2.22 -6.38 -17.19
CA PRO A 187 -1.88 -7.57 -17.97
C PRO A 187 -0.61 -8.29 -17.53
N GLU A 188 0.33 -7.58 -16.88
CA GLU A 188 1.55 -8.14 -16.33
C GLU A 188 1.37 -8.87 -14.99
N THR A 189 0.20 -8.75 -14.34
CA THR A 189 -0.11 -9.46 -13.12
C THR A 189 -0.55 -10.90 -13.45
N GLU A 190 0.19 -11.85 -12.90
CA GLU A 190 -0.20 -13.26 -12.79
C GLU A 190 -1.17 -13.41 -11.63
N CYS A 191 -2.45 -13.53 -11.97
CA CYS A 191 -3.50 -13.77 -10.99
C CYS A 191 -4.03 -15.19 -11.17
N SER A 192 -3.98 -15.99 -10.11
CA SER A 192 -4.58 -17.33 -10.03
C SER A 192 -5.69 -17.34 -8.97
N ALA A 193 -6.55 -18.35 -9.00
CA ALA A 193 -7.73 -18.41 -8.14
C ALA A 193 -8.09 -19.84 -7.72
N SER A 194 -8.55 -20.00 -6.49
CA SER A 194 -9.25 -21.18 -5.98
C SER A 194 -10.70 -20.82 -5.66
N ASP A 195 -11.63 -21.45 -6.37
CA ASP A 195 -13.07 -21.34 -6.16
C ASP A 195 -13.54 -22.37 -5.13
N GLU A 196 -13.16 -22.17 -3.86
CA GLU A 196 -13.50 -23.07 -2.77
C GLU A 196 -13.46 -22.38 -1.41
N PHE A 197 -14.18 -22.97 -0.45
CA PHE A 197 -13.95 -22.73 0.97
C PHE A 197 -12.82 -23.65 1.42
N ILE A 198 -11.61 -23.12 1.48
CA ILE A 198 -10.42 -23.86 1.87
C ILE A 198 -10.39 -24.07 3.40
N SER A 199 -9.90 -25.22 3.85
CA SER A 199 -9.71 -25.49 5.27
C SER A 199 -8.57 -24.64 5.84
N GLU A 200 -8.57 -24.43 7.17
CA GLU A 200 -7.49 -23.73 7.85
C GLU A 200 -6.11 -24.36 7.55
N ASP A 201 -6.00 -25.70 7.61
CA ASP A 201 -4.77 -26.41 7.26
C ASP A 201 -4.36 -26.21 5.80
N GLY A 202 -5.33 -26.14 4.88
CA GLY A 202 -5.09 -25.84 3.48
C GLY A 202 -4.54 -24.41 3.30
N ILE A 203 -5.10 -23.44 4.00
CA ILE A 203 -4.61 -22.05 4.03
C ILE A 203 -3.18 -22.02 4.53
N LYS A 204 -2.91 -22.65 5.70
CA LYS A 204 -1.57 -22.69 6.30
C LYS A 204 -0.55 -23.37 5.38
N ALA A 205 -0.95 -24.42 4.66
CA ALA A 205 -0.09 -25.10 3.70
C ALA A 205 0.22 -24.22 2.48
N LEU A 206 -0.79 -23.55 1.93
CA LEU A 206 -0.65 -22.69 0.76
C LEU A 206 0.16 -21.43 1.07
N ALA A 207 -0.11 -20.79 2.21
CA ALA A 207 0.46 -19.53 2.65
C ALA A 207 2.00 -19.55 2.76
N LYS A 208 2.61 -20.73 2.93
CA LYS A 208 4.08 -20.93 2.90
C LYS A 208 4.74 -20.49 1.59
N ASN A 209 3.98 -20.39 0.51
CA ASN A 209 4.48 -19.99 -0.81
C ASN A 209 4.23 -18.50 -1.12
N PHE A 210 3.84 -17.71 -0.13
CA PHE A 210 3.49 -16.30 -0.28
C PHE A 210 4.28 -15.45 0.71
N ASP A 211 4.48 -14.18 0.37
CA ASP A 211 5.18 -13.22 1.22
C ASP A 211 4.23 -12.56 2.24
N ILE A 212 2.94 -12.52 1.92
CA ILE A 212 1.90 -11.92 2.76
C ILE A 212 0.55 -12.59 2.49
N LEU A 213 -0.25 -12.75 3.55
CA LEU A 213 -1.65 -13.13 3.49
C LEU A 213 -2.51 -11.92 3.84
N LEU A 214 -3.41 -11.54 2.93
CA LEU A 214 -4.46 -10.56 3.18
C LEU A 214 -5.72 -11.33 3.56
N LEU A 215 -6.05 -11.32 4.85
CA LEU A 215 -7.21 -12.00 5.40
C LEU A 215 -8.42 -11.06 5.47
N THR A 216 -9.41 -11.32 4.63
CA THR A 216 -10.65 -10.54 4.53
C THR A 216 -11.91 -11.41 4.47
N ALA A 217 -11.77 -12.69 4.82
CA ALA A 217 -12.88 -13.63 4.98
C ALA A 217 -13.48 -13.51 6.38
N ASP A 218 -14.81 -13.52 6.46
CA ASP A 218 -15.57 -13.47 7.72
C ASP A 218 -15.98 -14.86 8.24
N GLU A 219 -15.81 -15.91 7.42
CA GLU A 219 -16.11 -17.29 7.78
C GLU A 219 -14.89 -18.23 7.61
N PRO A 220 -14.67 -19.18 8.53
CA PRO A 220 -15.39 -19.33 9.80
C PRO A 220 -15.10 -18.17 10.77
N LEU A 221 -16.07 -17.83 11.62
CA LEU A 221 -15.86 -16.84 12.68
C LEU A 221 -14.63 -17.20 13.54
N GLY A 222 -13.73 -16.24 13.73
CA GLY A 222 -12.48 -16.43 14.49
C GLY A 222 -11.27 -16.90 13.66
N LEU A 223 -11.41 -17.03 12.33
CA LEU A 223 -10.32 -17.42 11.42
C LEU A 223 -9.05 -16.55 11.54
N GLY A 224 -9.21 -15.23 11.78
CA GLY A 224 -8.05 -14.34 11.94
C GLY A 224 -7.15 -14.72 13.09
N ALA A 225 -7.76 -15.06 14.23
CA ALA A 225 -7.03 -15.49 15.40
C ALA A 225 -6.31 -16.83 15.19
N SER A 226 -6.84 -17.74 14.37
CA SER A 226 -6.22 -19.05 14.13
C SER A 226 -5.08 -19.02 13.11
N LEU A 227 -5.08 -18.02 12.21
CA LEU A 227 -4.03 -17.81 11.22
C LEU A 227 -2.90 -16.89 11.68
N ALA A 228 -3.10 -16.12 12.76
CA ALA A 228 -2.13 -15.18 13.30
C ALA A 228 -0.81 -15.81 13.78
N GLU A 229 -0.78 -17.12 14.03
CA GLU A 229 0.39 -17.84 14.51
C GLU A 229 1.27 -18.41 13.38
N LEU A 230 0.99 -18.08 12.11
CA LEU A 230 1.78 -18.54 10.99
C LEU A 230 3.23 -18.00 11.08
N PRO A 231 4.23 -18.86 11.34
CA PRO A 231 5.59 -18.39 11.57
C PRO A 231 6.17 -17.81 10.28
N ASN A 232 6.78 -16.62 10.40
CA ASN A 232 7.49 -15.92 9.32
C ASN A 232 6.61 -15.45 8.14
N LEU A 233 5.29 -15.34 8.34
CA LEU A 233 4.36 -14.73 7.38
C LEU A 233 3.65 -13.55 8.02
N ALA A 234 3.54 -12.43 7.31
CA ALA A 234 2.62 -11.38 7.72
C ALA A 234 1.19 -11.76 7.30
N VAL A 235 0.30 -11.88 8.28
CA VAL A 235 -1.14 -12.02 8.08
C VAL A 235 -1.76 -10.66 8.39
N ALA A 236 -1.96 -9.86 7.34
CA ALA A 236 -2.64 -8.58 7.46
C ALA A 236 -4.13 -8.81 7.25
N GLY A 237 -4.96 -8.38 8.20
CA GLY A 237 -6.38 -8.62 8.15
C GLY A 237 -7.18 -7.54 8.82
N GLY A 238 -8.49 -7.65 8.70
CA GLY A 238 -9.39 -6.73 9.34
C GLY A 238 -10.82 -7.00 8.96
N GLY A 239 -11.72 -6.45 9.76
CA GLY A 239 -13.15 -6.59 9.53
C GLY A 239 -13.90 -5.47 10.22
N TYR A 240 -15.20 -5.62 10.25
CA TYR A 240 -16.08 -4.71 10.97
C TYR A 240 -17.16 -5.50 11.68
N PHE A 241 -17.51 -5.01 12.85
CA PHE A 241 -18.66 -5.51 13.59
C PHE A 241 -19.37 -4.32 14.24
N HIS A 242 -20.69 -4.25 14.04
CA HIS A 242 -21.48 -3.05 14.31
C HIS A 242 -20.87 -1.82 13.60
N GLN A 243 -20.69 -0.71 14.31
CA GLN A 243 -20.03 0.49 13.83
C GLN A 243 -18.49 0.44 13.95
N TYR A 244 -17.91 -0.64 14.44
CA TYR A 244 -16.48 -0.69 14.73
C TYR A 244 -15.71 -1.41 13.63
N ILE A 245 -14.52 -0.90 13.34
CA ILE A 245 -13.57 -1.48 12.40
C ILE A 245 -12.34 -1.96 13.18
N SER A 246 -11.84 -3.13 12.83
CA SER A 246 -10.51 -3.60 13.21
C SER A 246 -9.63 -3.76 11.98
N PHE A 247 -8.36 -3.40 12.13
CA PHE A 247 -7.29 -3.71 11.20
C PHE A 247 -6.09 -4.19 12.02
N GLY A 248 -5.49 -5.31 11.66
CA GLY A 248 -4.37 -5.86 12.41
C GLY A 248 -3.41 -6.65 11.54
N VAL A 249 -2.24 -6.90 12.10
CA VAL A 249 -1.21 -7.75 11.52
C VAL A 249 -0.86 -8.80 12.54
N ASN A 250 -0.88 -10.07 12.14
CA ASN A 250 -0.68 -11.22 13.03
C ASN A 250 -1.51 -11.08 14.31
N GLU A 251 -2.76 -10.66 14.15
CA GLU A 251 -3.68 -10.30 15.23
C GLU A 251 -3.82 -11.47 16.21
N SER A 252 -3.23 -11.31 17.39
CA SER A 252 -3.28 -12.33 18.41
C SER A 252 -4.58 -12.32 19.17
N ARG A 253 -5.00 -13.50 19.62
CA ARG A 253 -5.96 -13.61 20.71
C ARG A 253 -5.47 -12.82 21.93
N LEU A 254 -6.41 -12.31 22.71
CA LEU A 254 -6.13 -11.93 24.09
C LEU A 254 -5.51 -13.17 24.78
N PRO A 255 -4.34 -13.07 25.42
CA PRO A 255 -3.58 -14.21 25.95
C PRO A 255 -4.39 -15.15 26.84
N ASP A 256 -5.42 -14.64 27.51
CA ASP A 256 -6.23 -15.36 28.51
C ASP A 256 -7.71 -15.52 28.12
N ALA A 257 -8.08 -15.24 26.87
CA ALA A 257 -9.46 -15.43 26.42
C ALA A 257 -9.67 -16.85 25.87
N GLU A 258 -10.51 -17.62 26.55
CA GLU A 258 -11.06 -18.86 26.01
C GLU A 258 -11.71 -18.59 24.64
N PRO A 259 -11.49 -19.46 23.62
CA PRO A 259 -12.08 -19.28 22.31
C PRO A 259 -13.61 -19.28 22.42
N ILE A 260 -14.21 -18.12 22.14
CA ILE A 260 -15.66 -17.98 22.07
C ILE A 260 -16.13 -18.50 20.71
N ALA A 261 -16.96 -19.54 20.74
CA ALA A 261 -17.67 -20.05 19.57
C ALA A 261 -18.85 -19.12 19.25
N TRP A 262 -18.57 -18.02 18.55
CA TRP A 262 -19.58 -17.06 18.12
C TRP A 262 -20.62 -17.72 17.18
N GLN A 263 -21.90 -17.38 17.36
CA GLN A 263 -22.99 -17.83 16.50
C GLN A 263 -23.81 -16.63 16.03
N ARG A 264 -24.22 -16.66 14.76
CA ARG A 264 -25.15 -15.69 14.18
C ARG A 264 -26.58 -16.01 14.64
N THR A 265 -27.38 -14.97 14.91
CA THR A 265 -28.82 -15.17 15.16
C THR A 265 -29.54 -15.54 13.84
N PRO A 266 -30.75 -16.12 13.89
CA PRO A 266 -31.52 -16.45 12.68
C PRO A 266 -31.87 -15.25 11.79
N PHE A 267 -31.79 -14.03 12.32
CA PHE A 267 -32.10 -12.78 11.63
C PHE A 267 -30.85 -11.93 11.36
N PHE A 268 -29.65 -12.50 11.50
CA PHE A 268 -28.41 -11.76 11.35
C PHE A 268 -28.25 -11.22 9.93
N VAL A 269 -28.03 -9.91 9.85
CA VAL A 269 -27.56 -9.21 8.65
C VAL A 269 -26.35 -8.39 9.05
N GLY A 270 -25.18 -8.67 8.46
CA GLY A 270 -23.96 -7.95 8.78
C GLY A 270 -24.07 -6.45 8.43
N PRO A 271 -23.55 -5.54 9.28
CA PRO A 271 -23.65 -4.09 9.10
C PRO A 271 -22.66 -3.58 8.05
N SER A 272 -22.79 -4.08 6.82
CA SER A 272 -21.81 -3.84 5.77
C SER A 272 -22.05 -2.53 5.03
N PHE A 273 -21.14 -1.57 5.21
CA PHE A 273 -21.21 -0.25 4.59
C PHE A 273 -20.03 -0.03 3.61
N GLY A 274 -20.33 0.37 2.38
CA GLY A 274 -19.34 0.50 1.29
C GLY A 274 -18.13 1.38 1.62
N PRO A 275 -18.33 2.61 2.14
CA PRO A 275 -17.23 3.47 2.57
C PRO A 275 -16.32 2.84 3.62
N THR A 276 -16.89 2.16 4.62
CA THR A 276 -16.12 1.42 5.65
C THR A 276 -15.29 0.29 5.04
N ASN A 277 -15.85 -0.47 4.09
CA ASN A 277 -15.08 -1.50 3.36
C ASN A 277 -13.93 -0.86 2.57
N THR A 278 -14.17 0.31 1.96
CA THR A 278 -13.18 1.05 1.17
C THR A 278 -12.04 1.59 2.03
N GLU A 279 -12.37 2.18 3.20
CA GLU A 279 -11.43 2.67 4.21
C GLU A 279 -10.49 1.54 4.65
N LEU A 280 -11.06 0.41 5.07
CA LEU A 280 -10.30 -0.75 5.52
C LEU A 280 -9.45 -1.39 4.40
N ALA A 281 -10.01 -1.52 3.19
CA ALA A 281 -9.25 -2.04 2.04
C ALA A 281 -8.07 -1.14 1.70
N GLY A 282 -8.21 0.19 1.79
CA GLY A 282 -7.13 1.14 1.60
C GLY A 282 -6.01 0.96 2.62
N MET A 283 -6.35 0.87 3.91
CA MET A 283 -5.38 0.62 4.98
C MET A 283 -4.66 -0.72 4.79
N LEU A 284 -5.40 -1.79 4.54
CA LEU A 284 -4.87 -3.14 4.31
C LEU A 284 -3.92 -3.19 3.12
N SER A 285 -4.30 -2.55 2.00
CA SER A 285 -3.47 -2.48 0.80
C SER A 285 -2.21 -1.66 1.06
N SER A 286 -2.35 -0.50 1.70
CA SER A 286 -1.24 0.40 2.00
C SER A 286 -0.19 -0.27 2.89
N PHE A 287 -0.61 -0.94 3.97
CA PHE A 287 0.29 -1.72 4.82
C PHE A 287 0.98 -2.82 4.01
N SER A 288 0.20 -3.63 3.28
CA SER A 288 0.71 -4.77 2.52
C SER A 288 1.76 -4.37 1.48
N ILE A 289 1.50 -3.29 0.74
CA ILE A 289 2.44 -2.75 -0.26
C ILE A 289 3.73 -2.27 0.42
N GLN A 290 3.61 -1.53 1.53
CA GLN A 290 4.78 -1.04 2.26
C GLN A 290 5.61 -2.19 2.85
N PHE A 291 4.95 -3.20 3.42
CA PHE A 291 5.58 -4.41 3.93
C PHE A 291 6.37 -5.14 2.84
N LEU A 292 5.75 -5.38 1.68
CA LEU A 292 6.42 -6.06 0.55
C LEU A 292 7.56 -5.22 -0.03
N ALA A 293 7.41 -3.91 -0.12
CA ALA A 293 8.44 -3.00 -0.63
C ALA A 293 9.64 -2.85 0.33
N ALA A 294 9.43 -3.00 1.65
CA ALA A 294 10.47 -2.85 2.66
C ALA A 294 11.63 -3.84 2.47
N ASN A 295 12.81 -3.47 2.99
CA ASN A 295 13.92 -4.41 3.14
C ASN A 295 13.44 -5.60 3.99
N PRO A 296 13.76 -6.85 3.63
CA PRO A 296 13.34 -8.03 4.41
C PRO A 296 13.68 -7.94 5.90
N GLU A 297 14.84 -7.35 6.24
CA GLU A 297 15.29 -7.15 7.63
C GLU A 297 14.41 -6.14 8.40
N ASN A 298 13.72 -5.25 7.70
CA ASN A 298 12.84 -4.22 8.27
C ASN A 298 11.35 -4.65 8.24
N ARG A 299 11.04 -5.85 7.73
CA ARG A 299 9.67 -6.36 7.71
C ARG A 299 9.28 -6.79 9.12
N SER A 300 8.66 -5.87 9.86
CA SER A 300 8.07 -6.22 11.16
C SER A 300 6.85 -7.10 10.95
N THR A 301 6.87 -8.25 11.59
CA THR A 301 5.71 -9.14 11.79
C THR A 301 5.17 -9.03 13.21
N GLU A 302 5.55 -7.96 13.94
CA GLU A 302 5.06 -7.69 15.28
C GLU A 302 3.54 -7.53 15.26
N ALA A 303 2.89 -8.23 16.18
CA ALA A 303 1.44 -8.26 16.25
C ALA A 303 0.89 -6.93 16.77
N PHE A 304 -0.04 -6.35 16.03
CA PHE A 304 -0.82 -5.21 16.48
C PHE A 304 -2.25 -5.28 15.94
N THR A 305 -3.17 -4.65 16.66
CA THR A 305 -4.52 -4.36 16.20
C THR A 305 -4.80 -2.88 16.37
N SER A 306 -5.35 -2.26 15.34
CA SER A 306 -5.94 -0.93 15.37
C SER A 306 -7.46 -1.06 15.35
N PHE A 307 -8.13 -0.28 16.18
CA PHE A 307 -9.59 -0.32 16.33
C PHE A 307 -10.18 1.09 16.39
N TRP A 308 -11.31 1.32 15.72
CA TRP A 308 -11.99 2.62 15.74
C TRP A 308 -13.49 2.52 15.47
N ASN A 309 -14.22 3.56 15.91
CA ASN A 309 -15.64 3.75 15.59
C ASN A 309 -15.80 4.45 14.23
N ALA A 310 -16.40 3.76 13.27
CA ALA A 310 -16.65 4.25 11.92
C ALA A 310 -17.83 5.24 11.81
N SER A 311 -18.55 5.53 12.91
CA SER A 311 -19.59 6.57 12.93
C SER A 311 -19.12 7.93 13.44
N GLU A 312 -17.87 8.05 13.91
CA GLU A 312 -17.34 9.28 14.52
C GLU A 312 -16.36 10.03 13.62
N PHE A 313 -16.33 11.36 13.74
CA PHE A 313 -15.33 12.24 13.14
C PHE A 313 -14.85 13.29 14.17
N PRO A 314 -13.53 13.48 14.35
CA PRO A 314 -12.42 12.73 13.75
C PRO A 314 -12.39 11.25 14.20
N ARG A 315 -11.76 10.39 13.39
CA ARG A 315 -11.55 8.98 13.76
C ARG A 315 -10.59 8.91 14.94
N ASN A 316 -11.00 8.26 16.04
CA ASN A 316 -10.12 7.92 17.14
C ASN A 316 -9.63 6.48 16.95
N ILE A 317 -8.44 6.32 16.36
CA ILE A 317 -7.83 5.01 16.10
C ILE A 317 -6.99 4.62 17.32
N ALA A 318 -7.49 3.64 18.09
CA ALA A 318 -6.76 3.05 19.20
C ALA A 318 -5.85 1.94 18.69
N LEU A 319 -4.60 1.91 19.17
CA LEU A 319 -3.64 0.86 18.88
C LEU A 319 -3.49 -0.04 20.10
N THR A 320 -3.64 -1.35 19.90
CA THR A 320 -3.28 -2.38 20.87
C THR A 320 -2.09 -3.16 20.31
N THR A 321 -1.01 -3.25 21.08
CA THR A 321 0.14 -4.10 20.79
C THR A 321 0.23 -5.19 21.86
N LYS A 322 0.93 -6.30 21.58
CA LYS A 322 1.14 -7.36 22.58
C LYS A 322 1.87 -6.90 23.85
N ASN A 323 2.49 -5.71 23.85
CA ASN A 323 3.26 -5.18 24.99
C ASN A 323 2.39 -4.34 25.94
N HIS A 324 1.30 -4.92 26.46
CA HIS A 324 0.74 -4.47 27.74
C HIS A 324 1.11 -5.49 28.81
N ASP A 325 2.32 -5.35 29.34
CA ASP A 325 2.53 -5.57 30.77
C ASP A 325 1.71 -4.50 31.51
N HIS A 326 0.63 -4.93 32.17
CA HIS A 326 0.17 -4.55 33.52
C HIS A 326 -1.27 -4.99 33.78
#